data_AF-A0AAV2NA01-F1
#
_entry.id   AF-A0AAV2NA01-F1
#
_cell.length_a   1.000
_cell.length_b   1.000
_cell.length_c   1.000
_cell.angle_alpha   90.00
_cell.angle_beta   90.00
_cell.angle_gamma   90.00
#
_symmetry.space_group_name_H-M   'P 1'
#
loop_
_entity.id
_entity.type
_entity.pdbx_description
1 polymer ?
#
loop_
_entity_poly.entity_id
_entity_poly.type
_entity_poly.pdbx_seq_one_letter_code
_entity_poly.pdbx_strand_id
1 'polypeptide(L)'
;MHRIRLNDLAAKLWTRRSNVPAPIIHRRSIAGRNSLVYGSEVATARQNGLPIVALESTIITHGMPYPDNLNTALKVEDAVRKQGAVPATIGIIDGKVHVGLNNEQLEILSKADSAETIKCSRRDISFIASHRLNGGTTVSATMLIAHAADIPIMATGGIGGVHRGAEMTFDISTDLIELGRTPVAVVCSGVKSILDIGKTLEYLETQGIPVIKIGETPEFPAFYCSETSDKIKAPYRVSNTKKAADIVKTQRILGINTGILFTVSIPEKYTLKPDIVDSAISEALERASAMHITGKQVTPFLLNELNKITCGQSLEANIALIENNAKVAAQIALNLCEKSQTSCVEPAPVRSIISKRKPVVVGGAVLDTVVQVKESKINVSQKRHNQNYTK
;
A
#
# COMPACT_ATOMS: atom_id res chain seq x y z
N MET A 1 30.07 -9.13 65.09
CA MET A 1 29.26 -9.73 64.00
C MET A 1 28.22 -8.71 63.53
N HIS A 2 28.21 -8.49 62.22
CA HIS A 2 27.23 -7.81 61.34
C HIS A 2 26.54 -6.48 61.73
N ARG A 3 27.00 -5.42 61.03
CA ARG A 3 26.22 -4.29 60.51
C ARG A 3 25.15 -4.78 59.52
N ILE A 4 23.99 -4.12 59.48
CA ILE A 4 23.50 -3.27 58.36
C ILE A 4 22.14 -2.66 58.77
N ARG A 5 22.01 -1.34 58.63
CA ARG A 5 20.78 -0.56 58.85
C ARG A 5 19.89 -0.67 57.60
N LEU A 6 18.63 -1.03 57.80
CA LEU A 6 17.62 -1.28 56.75
C LEU A 6 16.86 -0.01 56.29
N ASN A 7 17.47 1.18 56.37
CA ASN A 7 16.78 2.46 56.09
C ASN A 7 17.29 3.24 54.86
N ASP A 8 18.02 2.63 53.94
CA ASP A 8 18.58 3.35 52.77
C ASP A 8 18.13 2.82 51.38
N LEU A 9 17.10 1.95 51.33
CA LEU A 9 16.55 1.44 50.06
C LEU A 9 15.22 2.09 49.63
N ALA A 10 14.47 2.69 50.56
CA ALA A 10 13.18 3.32 50.26
C ALA A 10 13.30 4.79 49.79
N ALA A 11 14.41 5.47 50.09
CA ALA A 11 14.59 6.89 49.79
C ALA A 11 15.31 7.17 48.45
N LYS A 12 15.88 6.15 47.78
CA LYS A 12 16.57 6.31 46.48
C LYS A 12 15.67 6.09 45.25
N LEU A 13 14.43 5.65 45.45
CA LEU A 13 13.51 5.36 44.33
C LEU A 13 12.51 6.49 44.04
N TRP A 14 12.47 7.56 44.85
CA TRP A 14 11.37 8.53 44.83
C TRP A 14 11.76 10.01 44.70
N THR A 15 12.93 10.31 44.13
CA THR A 15 13.26 11.68 43.72
C THR A 15 14.09 11.71 42.44
N ARG A 16 13.40 11.73 41.28
CA ARG A 16 13.86 12.46 40.10
C ARG A 16 12.71 12.71 39.12
N ARG A 17 12.22 13.95 39.17
CA ARG A 17 11.69 14.79 38.08
C ARG A 17 10.70 14.12 37.11
N SER A 18 9.45 14.52 37.28
CA SER A 18 8.51 14.93 36.22
C SER A 18 9.13 15.04 34.82
N ASN A 19 9.00 13.96 34.06
CA ASN A 19 8.93 13.96 32.60
C ASN A 19 7.84 12.93 32.28
N VAL A 20 6.62 13.42 32.05
CA VAL A 20 5.57 12.59 31.48
C VAL A 20 6.08 12.13 30.11
N PRO A 21 6.24 10.82 29.85
CA PRO A 21 6.52 10.38 28.50
C PRO A 21 5.27 10.74 27.69
N ALA A 22 5.46 11.54 26.63
CA ALA A 22 4.46 11.66 25.58
C ALA A 22 4.00 10.23 25.17
N PRO A 23 2.72 10.03 24.81
CA PRO A 23 2.25 8.71 24.46
C PRO A 23 3.17 8.13 23.40
N ILE A 24 3.76 6.97 23.70
CA ILE A 24 4.57 6.21 22.77
C ILE A 24 3.61 5.76 21.68
N ILE A 25 3.47 6.60 20.65
CA ILE A 25 2.94 6.18 19.37
C ILE A 25 3.92 5.12 18.91
N HIS A 26 3.53 3.85 18.95
CA HIS A 26 4.22 2.79 18.23
C HIS A 26 4.13 3.13 16.73
N ARG A 27 4.99 4.04 16.26
CA ARG A 27 5.28 4.16 14.84
C ARG A 27 5.86 2.80 14.46
N ARG A 28 5.12 2.04 13.65
CA ARG A 28 5.60 0.86 12.92
C ARG A 28 6.66 1.34 11.91
N SER A 29 7.77 1.86 12.44
CA SER A 29 8.77 2.66 11.74
C SER A 29 9.87 1.74 11.23
N ILE A 30 10.05 1.71 9.91
CA ILE A 30 11.31 1.27 9.29
C ILE A 30 12.47 2.19 9.74
N ALA A 31 12.17 3.40 10.19
CA ALA A 31 13.17 4.43 10.40
C ALA A 31 13.76 4.41 11.82
N GLY A 32 14.98 3.89 11.93
CA GLY A 32 16.07 4.82 12.25
C GLY A 32 16.24 5.77 11.06
N ARG A 33 16.27 7.08 11.29
CA ARG A 33 16.27 8.14 10.24
C ARG A 33 17.41 8.04 9.20
N ASN A 34 18.33 7.08 9.35
CA ASN A 34 19.48 6.82 8.47
C ASN A 34 19.32 5.57 7.57
N SER A 35 18.14 4.94 7.50
CA SER A 35 17.94 3.68 6.73
C SER A 35 17.50 3.88 5.27
N LEU A 36 16.95 5.04 4.92
CA LEU A 36 16.52 5.38 3.56
C LEU A 36 17.57 6.24 2.86
N VAL A 37 17.91 5.87 1.64
CA VAL A 37 18.81 6.63 0.77
C VAL A 37 17.98 7.43 -0.23
N TYR A 38 18.03 8.75 -0.14
CA TYR A 38 17.30 9.63 -1.07
C TYR A 38 18.14 9.98 -2.28
N GLY A 39 17.56 9.87 -3.48
CA GLY A 39 18.13 10.47 -4.68
C GLY A 39 18.24 11.98 -4.54
N SER A 40 19.17 12.61 -5.27
CA SER A 40 19.45 14.05 -5.16
C SER A 40 18.23 14.93 -5.45
N GLU A 41 17.46 14.57 -6.49
CA GLU A 41 16.22 15.26 -6.88
C GLU A 41 15.17 15.17 -5.75
N VAL A 42 14.96 13.96 -5.21
CA VAL A 42 14.02 13.72 -4.10
C VAL A 42 14.46 14.41 -2.82
N ALA A 43 15.75 14.37 -2.48
CA ALA A 43 16.29 15.04 -1.29
C ALA A 43 16.04 16.56 -1.37
N THR A 44 16.29 17.16 -2.54
CA THR A 44 16.02 18.58 -2.81
C THR A 44 14.53 18.88 -2.73
N ALA A 45 13.69 18.04 -3.34
CA ALA A 45 12.24 18.19 -3.33
C ALA A 45 11.68 18.19 -1.90
N ARG A 46 12.16 17.27 -1.05
CA ARG A 46 11.77 17.20 0.36
C ARG A 46 12.15 18.45 1.15
N GLN A 47 13.37 18.96 0.95
CA GLN A 47 13.85 20.17 1.64
C GLN A 47 13.02 21.40 1.26
N ASN A 48 12.60 21.48 0.00
CA ASN A 48 11.83 22.60 -0.55
C ASN A 48 10.30 22.41 -0.47
N GLY A 49 9.82 21.29 0.09
CA GLY A 49 8.39 21.00 0.17
C GLY A 49 7.71 20.83 -1.20
N LEU A 50 8.45 20.38 -2.22
CA LEU A 50 7.93 20.13 -3.56
C LEU A 50 7.12 18.83 -3.60
N PRO A 51 6.10 18.74 -4.49
CA PRO A 51 5.28 17.54 -4.62
C PRO A 51 6.12 16.38 -5.17
N ILE A 52 6.08 15.24 -4.47
CA ILE A 52 6.77 14.01 -4.85
C ILE A 52 5.74 12.91 -5.14
N VAL A 53 5.97 12.12 -6.19
CA VAL A 53 5.17 10.95 -6.55
C VAL A 53 6.03 9.70 -6.45
N ALA A 54 5.66 8.76 -5.59
CA ALA A 54 6.33 7.46 -5.50
C ALA A 54 6.00 6.56 -6.70
N LEU A 55 6.98 5.80 -7.19
CA LEU A 55 6.84 4.84 -8.28
C LEU A 55 7.44 3.48 -7.86
N GLU A 56 6.80 2.37 -8.21
CA GLU A 56 7.32 1.04 -7.90
C GLU A 56 8.42 0.59 -8.87
N SER A 57 9.23 -0.40 -8.46
CA SER A 57 10.28 -1.00 -9.31
C SER A 57 10.02 -2.47 -9.66
N THR A 58 8.95 -3.09 -9.16
CA THR A 58 8.54 -4.44 -9.62
C THR A 58 8.15 -4.42 -11.09
N ILE A 59 7.52 -3.34 -11.58
CA ILE A 59 7.21 -3.20 -13.01
C ILE A 59 8.48 -3.24 -13.87
N ILE A 60 9.59 -2.73 -13.35
CA ILE A 60 10.90 -2.68 -14.03
C ILE A 60 11.56 -4.05 -14.04
N THR A 61 11.53 -4.75 -12.91
CA THR A 61 12.28 -6.01 -12.70
C THR A 61 11.51 -7.26 -13.12
N HIS A 62 10.18 -7.25 -13.02
CA HIS A 62 9.32 -8.43 -13.21
C HIS A 62 8.06 -8.15 -14.05
N GLY A 63 7.79 -6.90 -14.40
CA GLY A 63 6.55 -6.51 -15.07
C GLY A 63 6.67 -6.37 -16.59
N MET A 64 7.87 -6.10 -17.10
CA MET A 64 8.13 -5.85 -18.52
C MET A 64 9.50 -6.41 -18.93
N PRO A 65 9.68 -6.84 -20.19
CA PRO A 65 10.98 -7.28 -20.69
C PRO A 65 11.93 -6.10 -20.92
N TYR A 66 13.24 -6.37 -20.92
CA TYR A 66 14.23 -5.40 -21.39
C TYR A 66 14.23 -5.32 -22.93
N PRO A 67 14.35 -4.13 -23.56
CA PRO A 67 14.58 -2.80 -22.95
C PRO A 67 13.31 -2.01 -22.60
N ASP A 68 12.12 -2.57 -22.84
CA ASP A 68 10.85 -1.87 -22.61
C ASP A 68 10.63 -1.47 -21.16
N ASN A 69 11.12 -2.28 -20.20
CA ASN A 69 11.09 -1.96 -18.78
C ASN A 69 11.81 -0.65 -18.42
N LEU A 70 13.04 -0.46 -18.90
CA LEU A 70 13.84 0.74 -18.68
C LEU A 70 13.22 1.94 -19.39
N ASN A 71 12.87 1.78 -20.66
CA ASN A 71 12.24 2.84 -21.46
C ASN A 71 10.93 3.31 -20.82
N THR A 72 10.15 2.39 -20.28
CA THR A 72 8.89 2.70 -19.58
C THR A 72 9.17 3.41 -18.27
N ALA A 73 10.12 2.95 -17.46
CA ALA A 73 10.49 3.63 -16.21
C ALA A 73 10.86 5.10 -16.46
N LEU A 74 11.69 5.36 -17.47
CA LEU A 74 12.11 6.72 -17.84
C LEU A 74 10.93 7.57 -18.33
N LYS A 75 10.05 7.02 -19.19
CA LYS A 75 8.83 7.73 -19.65
C LYS A 75 7.89 8.07 -18.50
N VAL A 76 7.74 7.16 -17.53
CA VAL A 76 6.88 7.36 -16.36
C VAL A 76 7.44 8.45 -15.46
N GLU A 77 8.75 8.45 -15.21
CA GLU A 77 9.37 9.55 -14.46
C GLU A 77 9.24 10.89 -15.19
N ASP A 78 9.44 10.92 -16.51
CA ASP A 78 9.26 12.11 -17.33
C ASP A 78 7.80 12.62 -17.32
N ALA A 79 6.81 11.72 -17.33
CA ALA A 79 5.40 12.10 -17.20
C ALA A 79 5.11 12.83 -15.88
N VAL A 80 5.74 12.42 -14.78
CA VAL A 80 5.66 13.11 -13.48
C VAL A 80 6.34 14.48 -13.57
N ARG A 81 7.58 14.53 -14.10
CA ARG A 81 8.36 15.78 -14.24
C ARG A 81 7.63 16.82 -15.09
N LYS A 82 7.01 16.41 -16.20
CA LYS A 82 6.23 17.27 -17.11
C LYS A 82 5.04 17.95 -16.44
N GLN A 83 4.51 17.40 -15.34
CA GLN A 83 3.46 18.06 -14.57
C GLN A 83 4.03 19.05 -13.53
N GLY A 84 5.33 19.01 -13.23
CA GLY A 84 5.98 19.83 -12.21
C GLY A 84 6.12 19.15 -10.85
N ALA A 85 5.94 17.82 -10.78
CA ALA A 85 6.23 17.02 -9.59
C ALA A 85 7.55 16.25 -9.75
N VAL A 86 8.10 15.79 -8.62
CA VAL A 86 9.36 15.02 -8.59
C VAL A 86 9.06 13.52 -8.51
N PRO A 87 9.52 12.70 -9.46
CA PRO A 87 9.36 11.25 -9.39
C PRO A 87 10.31 10.67 -8.33
N ALA A 88 9.82 9.68 -7.60
CA ALA A 88 10.59 8.90 -6.65
C ALA A 88 10.40 7.41 -6.93
N THR A 89 11.10 6.88 -7.93
CA THR A 89 11.18 5.43 -8.13
C THR A 89 11.86 4.80 -6.93
N ILE A 90 11.21 3.82 -6.30
CA ILE A 90 11.66 3.18 -5.06
C ILE A 90 12.13 1.76 -5.36
N GLY A 91 13.34 1.41 -4.91
CA GLY A 91 13.94 0.10 -5.09
C GLY A 91 14.91 -0.23 -3.98
N ILE A 92 15.35 -1.50 -3.92
CA ILE A 92 16.43 -1.92 -3.02
C ILE A 92 17.63 -2.33 -3.87
N ILE A 93 18.79 -1.75 -3.59
CA ILE A 93 20.04 -2.03 -4.30
C ILE A 93 21.13 -2.26 -3.25
N ASP A 94 21.83 -3.40 -3.33
CA ASP A 94 22.85 -3.80 -2.36
C ASP A 94 22.34 -3.71 -0.90
N GLY A 95 21.09 -4.14 -0.69
CA GLY A 95 20.38 -4.07 0.59
C GLY A 95 20.00 -2.67 1.09
N LYS A 96 20.29 -1.61 0.34
CA LYS A 96 19.93 -0.23 0.69
C LYS A 96 18.58 0.13 0.07
N VAL A 97 17.69 0.70 0.87
CA VAL A 97 16.38 1.16 0.40
C VAL A 97 16.53 2.55 -0.19
N HIS A 98 16.37 2.65 -1.51
CA HIS A 98 16.46 3.91 -2.25
C HIS A 98 15.08 4.52 -2.52
N VAL A 99 14.98 5.83 -2.37
CA VAL A 99 13.80 6.64 -2.70
C VAL A 99 14.22 7.72 -3.70
N GLY A 100 13.87 7.49 -4.97
CA GLY A 100 14.43 8.21 -6.11
C GLY A 100 15.69 7.55 -6.62
N LEU A 101 15.54 6.56 -7.50
CA LEU A 101 16.66 5.94 -8.21
C LEU A 101 17.23 6.89 -9.26
N ASN A 102 18.55 6.84 -9.48
CA ASN A 102 19.18 7.50 -10.62
C ASN A 102 19.16 6.59 -11.87
N ASN A 103 19.63 7.10 -13.00
CA ASN A 103 19.65 6.38 -14.27
C ASN A 103 20.48 5.09 -14.19
N GLU A 104 21.64 5.12 -13.54
CA GLU A 104 22.48 3.92 -13.39
C GLU A 104 21.78 2.83 -12.57
N GLN A 105 21.07 3.23 -11.51
CA GLN A 105 20.30 2.32 -10.65
C GLN A 105 19.07 1.74 -11.36
N LEU A 106 18.38 2.54 -12.18
CA LEU A 106 17.31 2.06 -13.05
C LEU A 106 17.84 1.05 -14.07
N GLU A 107 19.01 1.33 -14.67
CA GLU A 107 19.67 0.39 -15.57
C GLU A 107 20.05 -0.92 -14.88
N ILE A 108 20.59 -0.85 -13.65
CA ILE A 108 20.91 -2.05 -12.86
C ILE A 108 19.66 -2.90 -12.67
N LEU A 109 18.56 -2.32 -12.18
CA LEU A 109 17.33 -3.09 -11.94
C LEU A 109 16.66 -3.59 -13.23
N SER A 110 16.77 -2.86 -14.34
CA SER A 110 16.16 -3.27 -15.62
C SER A 110 16.91 -4.39 -16.34
N LYS A 111 18.23 -4.48 -16.15
CA LYS A 111 19.08 -5.54 -16.73
C LYS A 111 19.28 -6.74 -15.80
N ALA A 112 18.89 -6.61 -14.53
CA ALA A 112 19.12 -7.67 -13.56
C ALA A 112 18.30 -8.92 -13.90
N ASP A 113 18.92 -10.08 -13.69
CA ASP A 113 18.21 -11.35 -13.82
C ASP A 113 17.08 -11.40 -12.78
N SER A 114 15.86 -11.67 -13.25
CA SER A 114 14.67 -11.86 -12.41
C SER A 114 14.81 -13.04 -11.44
N ALA A 115 15.73 -13.99 -11.70
CA ALA A 115 16.05 -15.07 -10.77
C ALA A 115 16.89 -14.58 -9.57
N GLU A 116 17.73 -13.56 -9.77
CA GLU A 116 18.63 -13.00 -8.75
C GLU A 116 18.03 -11.77 -8.05
N THR A 117 17.17 -11.03 -8.75
CA THR A 117 16.47 -9.87 -8.19
C THR A 117 15.16 -10.27 -7.54
N ILE A 118 15.00 -9.96 -6.25
CA ILE A 118 13.81 -10.39 -5.52
C ILE A 118 12.65 -9.44 -5.80
N LYS A 119 11.52 -9.99 -6.28
CA LYS A 119 10.21 -9.30 -6.21
C LYS A 119 9.85 -9.05 -4.75
N CYS A 120 10.00 -7.80 -4.33
CA CYS A 120 9.99 -7.37 -2.94
C CYS A 120 8.59 -6.91 -2.53
N SER A 121 7.86 -7.75 -1.80
CA SER A 121 6.73 -7.32 -0.98
C SER A 121 7.20 -6.89 0.40
N ARG A 122 6.28 -6.38 1.23
CA ARG A 122 6.59 -5.93 2.60
C ARG A 122 7.41 -6.95 3.39
N ARG A 123 7.08 -8.24 3.30
CA ARG A 123 7.73 -9.31 4.05
C ARG A 123 9.17 -9.57 3.62
N ASP A 124 9.53 -9.16 2.41
CA ASP A 124 10.83 -9.48 1.81
C ASP A 124 11.89 -8.39 2.13
N ILE A 125 11.46 -7.18 2.52
CA ILE A 125 12.34 -6.02 2.74
C ILE A 125 13.48 -6.34 3.70
N SER A 126 13.20 -6.95 4.86
CA SER A 126 14.20 -7.25 5.88
C SER A 126 15.20 -8.31 5.40
N PHE A 127 14.74 -9.30 4.64
CA PHE A 127 15.58 -10.34 4.07
C PHE A 127 16.54 -9.74 3.04
N ILE A 128 16.03 -8.97 2.07
CA ILE A 128 16.82 -8.33 1.03
C ILE A 128 17.85 -7.37 1.64
N ALA A 129 17.44 -6.55 2.60
CA ALA A 129 18.31 -5.59 3.26
C ALA A 129 19.46 -6.27 4.04
N SER A 130 19.14 -7.31 4.81
CA SER A 130 20.15 -8.04 5.62
C SER A 130 21.15 -8.82 4.77
N HIS A 131 20.73 -9.32 3.61
CA HIS A 131 21.58 -10.11 2.71
C HIS A 131 22.25 -9.28 1.61
N ARG A 132 22.08 -7.95 1.63
CA ARG A 132 22.63 -7.03 0.61
C ARG A 132 22.22 -7.39 -0.81
N LEU A 133 20.96 -7.80 -0.97
CA LEU A 133 20.40 -8.19 -2.27
C LEU A 133 19.75 -6.99 -2.97
N ASN A 134 19.50 -7.15 -4.26
CA ASN A 134 18.67 -6.24 -5.04
C ASN A 134 17.20 -6.68 -4.97
N GLY A 135 16.29 -5.71 -5.02
CA GLY A 135 14.87 -5.99 -4.98
C GLY A 135 14.01 -4.92 -5.66
N GLY A 136 13.15 -5.37 -6.58
CA GLY A 136 12.09 -4.55 -7.16
C GLY A 136 10.91 -4.48 -6.20
N THR A 137 10.57 -3.30 -5.71
CA THR A 137 9.48 -3.12 -4.74
C THR A 137 8.12 -3.24 -5.43
N THR A 138 7.22 -4.04 -4.86
CA THR A 138 5.80 -4.12 -5.26
C THR A 138 5.03 -2.94 -4.68
N VAL A 139 3.78 -2.71 -5.12
CA VAL A 139 2.86 -1.72 -4.51
C VAL A 139 2.91 -1.76 -2.97
N SER A 140 2.76 -2.93 -2.35
CA SER A 140 2.84 -3.06 -0.88
C SER A 140 4.17 -2.55 -0.27
N ALA A 141 5.31 -2.88 -0.86
CA ALA A 141 6.61 -2.44 -0.34
C ALA A 141 6.85 -0.95 -0.62
N THR A 142 6.50 -0.49 -1.82
CA THR A 142 6.61 0.91 -2.22
C THR A 142 5.75 1.81 -1.33
N MET A 143 4.50 1.44 -1.05
CA MET A 143 3.62 2.18 -0.14
C MET A 143 4.25 2.35 1.25
N LEU A 144 4.78 1.26 1.82
CA LEU A 144 5.41 1.28 3.13
C LEU A 144 6.62 2.23 3.16
N ILE A 145 7.48 2.17 2.14
CA ILE A 145 8.68 3.01 2.03
C ILE A 145 8.30 4.46 1.75
N ALA A 146 7.33 4.71 0.86
CA ALA A 146 6.81 6.03 0.55
C ALA A 146 6.23 6.70 1.80
N HIS A 147 5.45 5.96 2.60
CA HIS A 147 4.93 6.47 3.87
C HIS A 147 6.05 6.78 4.87
N ALA A 148 7.05 5.91 5.00
CA ALA A 148 8.22 6.17 5.83
C ALA A 148 9.03 7.39 5.35
N ALA A 149 8.98 7.67 4.05
CA ALA A 149 9.54 8.85 3.41
C ALA A 149 8.60 10.08 3.44
N ASP A 150 7.42 10.01 4.05
CA ASP A 150 6.42 11.09 4.06
C ASP A 150 5.91 11.51 2.66
N ILE A 151 5.89 10.56 1.71
CA ILE A 151 5.35 10.74 0.36
C ILE A 151 3.89 10.21 0.36
N PRO A 152 2.87 11.08 0.19
CA PRO A 152 1.46 10.67 0.27
C PRO A 152 0.90 9.93 -0.93
N ILE A 153 1.54 10.03 -2.09
CA ILE A 153 0.93 9.63 -3.36
C ILE A 153 1.91 8.75 -4.11
N MET A 154 1.36 7.67 -4.68
CA MET A 154 2.05 6.70 -5.50
C MET A 154 1.28 6.48 -6.80
N ALA A 155 2.00 6.25 -7.90
CA ALA A 155 1.43 5.73 -9.14
C ALA A 155 1.91 4.30 -9.41
N THR A 156 1.02 3.49 -10.00
CA THR A 156 1.33 2.16 -10.53
C THR A 156 0.41 1.86 -11.72
N GLY A 157 0.68 0.78 -12.45
CA GLY A 157 -0.17 0.38 -13.56
C GLY A 157 -1.51 -0.14 -13.02
N GLY A 158 -1.44 -1.14 -12.16
CA GLY A 158 -2.59 -1.79 -11.54
C GLY A 158 -2.16 -2.44 -10.24
N ILE A 159 -3.02 -2.42 -9.23
CA ILE A 159 -2.71 -3.09 -7.96
C ILE A 159 -2.82 -4.62 -8.11
N GLY A 160 -2.15 -5.36 -7.24
CA GLY A 160 -2.53 -6.74 -6.97
C GLY A 160 -3.90 -6.80 -6.26
N GLY A 161 -4.43 -8.00 -6.09
CA GLY A 161 -5.78 -8.19 -5.57
C GLY A 161 -6.06 -9.63 -5.20
N VAL A 162 -7.33 -9.99 -5.15
CA VAL A 162 -7.78 -11.36 -4.95
C VAL A 162 -7.62 -12.12 -6.25
N HIS A 163 -6.90 -13.25 -6.24
CA HIS A 163 -6.75 -14.07 -7.44
C HIS A 163 -8.05 -14.83 -7.75
N ARG A 164 -8.25 -15.18 -9.03
CA ARG A 164 -9.35 -16.07 -9.42
C ARG A 164 -9.14 -17.43 -8.73
N GLY A 165 -10.18 -17.97 -8.08
CA GLY A 165 -10.11 -19.20 -7.28
C GLY A 165 -9.57 -19.04 -5.85
N ALA A 166 -9.36 -17.80 -5.38
CA ALA A 166 -8.84 -17.52 -4.04
C ALA A 166 -9.72 -18.06 -2.90
N GLU A 167 -11.01 -18.34 -3.14
CA GLU A 167 -11.87 -19.03 -2.18
C GLU A 167 -11.36 -20.44 -1.79
N MET A 168 -10.55 -21.06 -2.65
CA MET A 168 -9.90 -22.35 -2.39
C MET A 168 -8.42 -22.21 -2.06
N THR A 169 -7.71 -21.27 -2.70
CA THR A 169 -6.24 -21.16 -2.64
C THR A 169 -5.73 -20.15 -1.62
N PHE A 170 -6.58 -19.20 -1.24
CA PHE A 170 -6.23 -18.02 -0.43
C PHE A 170 -5.09 -17.19 -1.03
N ASP A 171 -4.90 -17.24 -2.35
CA ASP A 171 -3.93 -16.39 -3.06
C ASP A 171 -4.47 -14.96 -3.18
N ILE A 172 -4.10 -14.13 -2.20
CA ILE A 172 -4.55 -12.75 -2.05
C ILE A 172 -3.33 -11.85 -1.91
N SER A 173 -3.25 -10.81 -2.75
CA SER A 173 -2.14 -9.88 -2.74
C SER A 173 -2.02 -9.13 -1.41
N THR A 174 -0.79 -9.03 -0.90
CA THR A 174 -0.46 -8.21 0.27
C THR A 174 -0.71 -6.71 0.03
N ASP A 175 -0.87 -6.28 -1.22
CA ASP A 175 -1.25 -4.91 -1.57
C ASP A 175 -2.55 -4.47 -0.87
N LEU A 176 -3.54 -5.37 -0.76
CA LEU A 176 -4.84 -5.07 -0.15
C LEU A 176 -4.70 -4.80 1.35
N ILE A 177 -3.91 -5.61 2.05
CA ILE A 177 -3.62 -5.42 3.47
C ILE A 177 -2.77 -4.16 3.69
N GLU A 178 -1.85 -3.85 2.77
CA GLU A 178 -1.03 -2.64 2.89
C GLU A 178 -1.87 -1.38 2.72
N LEU A 179 -2.78 -1.36 1.74
CA LEU A 179 -3.79 -0.31 1.59
C LEU A 179 -4.63 -0.14 2.85
N GLY A 180 -4.96 -1.21 3.59
CA GLY A 180 -5.71 -1.11 4.84
C GLY A 180 -4.96 -0.46 6.01
N ARG A 181 -3.64 -0.25 5.93
CA ARG A 181 -2.83 0.22 7.08
C ARG A 181 -1.82 1.32 6.80
N THR A 182 -1.63 1.70 5.54
CA THR A 182 -0.60 2.65 5.13
C THR A 182 -1.24 3.82 4.39
N PRO A 183 -1.22 5.05 4.94
CA PRO A 183 -1.93 6.20 4.40
C PRO A 183 -1.20 6.84 3.22
N VAL A 184 -1.14 6.08 2.12
CA VAL A 184 -0.66 6.49 0.80
C VAL A 184 -1.81 6.31 -0.19
N ALA A 185 -2.10 7.35 -0.97
CA ALA A 185 -3.02 7.29 -2.07
C ALA A 185 -2.34 6.65 -3.29
N VAL A 186 -2.94 5.59 -3.82
CA VAL A 186 -2.45 4.85 -4.98
C VAL A 186 -3.30 5.19 -6.18
N VAL A 187 -2.66 5.69 -7.24
CA VAL A 187 -3.30 5.96 -8.54
C VAL A 187 -2.96 4.83 -9.50
N CYS A 188 -3.97 4.17 -10.03
CA CYS A 188 -3.79 3.04 -10.95
C CYS A 188 -4.95 2.91 -11.94
N SER A 189 -4.83 1.99 -12.89
CA SER A 189 -5.90 1.59 -13.80
C SER A 189 -6.73 0.42 -13.26
N GLY A 190 -6.97 0.44 -11.95
CA GLY A 190 -7.72 -0.60 -11.25
C GLY A 190 -6.84 -1.77 -10.81
N VAL A 191 -7.40 -2.97 -10.89
CA VAL A 191 -6.78 -4.23 -10.49
C VAL A 191 -6.26 -4.92 -11.76
N LYS A 192 -5.07 -5.54 -11.71
CA LYS A 192 -4.51 -6.25 -12.88
C LYS A 192 -5.55 -7.26 -13.42
N SER A 193 -5.78 -7.29 -14.74
CA SER A 193 -6.89 -8.05 -15.37
C SER A 193 -6.87 -9.55 -15.08
N ILE A 194 -5.72 -10.11 -14.71
CA ILE A 194 -5.53 -11.51 -14.33
C ILE A 194 -6.20 -11.89 -12.98
N LEU A 195 -6.75 -10.92 -12.26
CA LEU A 195 -7.32 -11.07 -10.92
C LEU A 195 -8.85 -11.01 -10.93
N ASP A 196 -9.47 -11.36 -9.80
CA ASP A 196 -10.91 -11.27 -9.58
C ASP A 196 -11.25 -9.85 -9.06
N ILE A 197 -11.80 -9.01 -9.93
CA ILE A 197 -12.10 -7.60 -9.62
C ILE A 197 -13.21 -7.52 -8.57
N GLY A 198 -14.27 -8.31 -8.71
CA GLY A 198 -15.40 -8.31 -7.77
C GLY A 198 -14.95 -8.65 -6.35
N LYS A 199 -14.27 -9.79 -6.17
CA LYS A 199 -13.74 -10.17 -4.85
C LYS A 199 -12.72 -9.18 -4.32
N THR A 200 -11.94 -8.54 -5.20
CA THR A 200 -11.00 -7.50 -4.77
C THR A 200 -11.73 -6.28 -4.20
N LEU A 201 -12.81 -5.83 -4.82
CA LEU A 201 -13.60 -4.70 -4.32
C LEU A 201 -14.23 -5.01 -2.95
N GLU A 202 -14.80 -6.21 -2.77
CA GLU A 202 -15.32 -6.67 -1.48
C GLU A 202 -14.24 -6.71 -0.38
N TYR A 203 -13.02 -7.16 -0.74
CA TYR A 203 -11.91 -7.16 0.18
C TYR A 203 -11.47 -5.74 0.56
N LEU A 204 -11.42 -4.82 -0.41
CA LEU A 204 -11.08 -3.42 -0.18
C LEU A 204 -12.11 -2.74 0.73
N GLU A 205 -13.41 -3.01 0.53
CA GLU A 205 -14.47 -2.58 1.43
C GLU A 205 -14.24 -3.09 2.86
N THR A 206 -13.97 -4.39 3.00
CA THR A 206 -13.70 -5.01 4.31
C THR A 206 -12.51 -4.39 5.03
N GLN A 207 -11.47 -3.96 4.29
CA GLN A 207 -10.30 -3.27 4.84
C GLN A 207 -10.53 -1.76 5.08
N GLY A 208 -11.72 -1.23 4.78
CA GLY A 208 -12.04 0.19 4.94
C GLY A 208 -11.33 1.11 3.95
N ILE A 209 -10.95 0.60 2.78
CA ILE A 209 -10.19 1.36 1.78
C ILE A 209 -11.17 2.06 0.83
N PRO A 210 -11.18 3.41 0.76
CA PRO A 210 -11.98 4.12 -0.22
C PRO A 210 -11.47 3.86 -1.64
N VAL A 211 -12.37 3.39 -2.50
CA VAL A 211 -12.14 3.18 -3.94
C VAL A 211 -12.88 4.27 -4.72
N ILE A 212 -12.13 5.10 -5.44
CA ILE A 212 -12.65 6.30 -6.08
C ILE A 212 -12.21 6.35 -7.54
N LYS A 213 -13.18 6.32 -8.46
CA LYS A 213 -12.94 6.57 -9.87
C LYS A 213 -12.69 8.06 -10.13
N ILE A 214 -11.67 8.37 -10.91
CA ILE A 214 -11.47 9.70 -11.50
C ILE A 214 -11.97 9.68 -12.94
N GLY A 215 -12.92 10.56 -13.26
CA GLY A 215 -13.46 10.75 -14.61
C GLY A 215 -14.99 10.85 -14.66
N GLU A 216 -15.50 10.93 -15.89
CA GLU A 216 -16.92 11.19 -16.19
C GLU A 216 -17.81 9.95 -16.17
N THR A 217 -17.24 8.74 -16.15
CA THR A 217 -17.96 7.46 -16.18
C THR A 217 -17.80 6.73 -14.84
N PRO A 218 -18.84 6.03 -14.34
CA PRO A 218 -18.77 5.33 -13.05
C PRO A 218 -18.08 3.96 -13.11
N GLU A 219 -17.88 3.41 -14.30
CA GLU A 219 -17.35 2.05 -14.49
C GLU A 219 -15.90 1.94 -13.97
N PHE A 220 -15.64 0.82 -13.30
CA PHE A 220 -14.34 0.49 -12.76
C PHE A 220 -13.43 0.02 -13.91
N PRO A 221 -12.20 0.56 -14.04
CA PRO A 221 -11.29 0.16 -15.09
C PRO A 221 -10.72 -1.24 -14.83
N ALA A 222 -10.70 -2.08 -15.85
CA ALA A 222 -10.18 -3.45 -15.78
C ALA A 222 -8.74 -3.53 -16.33
N PHE A 223 -7.88 -2.59 -15.91
CA PHE A 223 -6.49 -2.45 -16.31
C PHE A 223 -6.32 -2.19 -17.81
N TYR A 224 -6.32 -3.21 -18.67
CA TYR A 224 -6.25 -3.04 -20.13
C TYR A 224 -7.53 -2.48 -20.77
N CYS A 225 -8.64 -2.55 -20.04
CA CYS A 225 -9.94 -2.09 -20.52
C CYS A 225 -10.40 -0.87 -19.70
N SER A 226 -11.02 0.09 -20.36
CA SER A 226 -11.62 1.28 -19.73
C SER A 226 -12.72 0.93 -18.74
N GLU A 227 -13.39 -0.22 -18.93
CA GLU A 227 -14.44 -0.82 -18.10
C GLU A 227 -14.34 -2.35 -18.07
N THR A 228 -14.98 -2.98 -17.08
CA THR A 228 -15.18 -4.44 -17.01
C THR A 228 -16.31 -4.91 -17.93
N SER A 229 -16.28 -6.16 -18.40
CA SER A 229 -17.35 -6.79 -19.20
C SER A 229 -18.74 -6.66 -18.53
N ASP A 230 -18.81 -6.87 -17.22
CA ASP A 230 -20.05 -6.77 -16.44
C ASP A 230 -20.39 -5.35 -15.96
N LYS A 231 -19.66 -4.33 -16.44
CA LYS A 231 -19.83 -2.91 -16.09
C LYS A 231 -19.92 -2.63 -14.59
N ILE A 232 -19.07 -3.29 -13.81
CA ILE A 232 -18.87 -3.04 -12.39
C ILE A 232 -18.55 -1.56 -12.20
N LYS A 233 -19.23 -0.90 -11.25
CA LYS A 233 -19.03 0.51 -10.93
C LYS A 233 -18.08 0.67 -9.75
N ALA A 234 -17.27 1.71 -9.76
CA ALA A 234 -16.51 2.09 -8.57
C ALA A 234 -17.48 2.60 -7.47
N PRO A 235 -17.20 2.33 -6.18
CA PRO A 235 -18.06 2.78 -5.07
C PRO A 235 -18.24 4.30 -5.02
N TYR A 236 -17.19 5.05 -5.34
CA TYR A 236 -17.22 6.51 -5.40
C TYR A 236 -16.61 7.04 -6.69
N ARG A 237 -16.93 8.28 -7.05
CA ARG A 237 -16.41 8.96 -8.23
C ARG A 237 -16.17 10.44 -8.00
N VAL A 238 -15.10 10.96 -8.59
CA VAL A 238 -14.81 12.39 -8.69
C VAL A 238 -14.50 12.79 -10.13
N SER A 239 -14.84 14.02 -10.48
CA SER A 239 -14.68 14.53 -11.85
C SER A 239 -13.24 14.91 -12.21
N ASN A 240 -12.37 15.20 -11.24
CA ASN A 240 -11.01 15.68 -11.51
C ASN A 240 -10.04 15.47 -10.33
N THR A 241 -8.76 15.73 -10.60
CA THR A 241 -7.64 15.57 -9.65
C THR A 241 -7.67 16.56 -8.49
N LYS A 242 -8.28 17.73 -8.66
CA LYS A 242 -8.46 18.71 -7.57
C LYS A 242 -9.36 18.16 -6.46
N LYS A 243 -10.47 17.52 -6.83
CA LYS A 243 -11.37 16.83 -5.89
C LYS A 243 -10.71 15.60 -5.26
N ALA A 244 -9.93 14.84 -6.03
CA ALA A 244 -9.14 13.74 -5.48
C ALA A 244 -8.16 14.23 -4.40
N ALA A 245 -7.48 15.36 -4.63
CA ALA A 245 -6.59 15.97 -3.64
C ALA A 245 -7.35 16.46 -2.37
N ASP A 246 -8.59 16.93 -2.50
CA ASP A 246 -9.44 17.26 -1.34
C ASP A 246 -9.72 16.05 -0.46
N ILE A 247 -9.94 14.88 -1.05
CA ILE A 247 -10.16 13.63 -0.32
C ILE A 247 -8.89 13.24 0.45
N VAL A 248 -7.72 13.28 -0.21
CA VAL A 248 -6.43 13.01 0.45
C VAL A 248 -6.18 13.96 1.62
N LYS A 249 -6.42 15.27 1.41
CA LYS A 249 -6.29 16.29 2.46
C LYS A 249 -7.24 16.03 3.63
N THR A 250 -8.51 15.73 3.34
CA THR A 250 -9.54 15.47 4.34
C THR A 250 -9.23 14.22 5.15
N GLN A 251 -8.82 13.12 4.49
CA GLN A 251 -8.43 11.88 5.17
C GLN A 251 -7.29 12.12 6.18
N ARG A 252 -6.29 12.92 5.77
CA ARG A 252 -5.16 13.32 6.63
C ARG A 252 -5.62 14.17 7.83
N ILE A 253 -6.52 15.13 7.63
CA ILE A 253 -7.07 15.98 8.70
C ILE A 253 -7.86 15.14 9.72
N LEU A 254 -8.62 14.15 9.23
CA LEU A 254 -9.41 13.26 10.08
C LEU A 254 -8.56 12.19 10.80
N GLY A 255 -7.27 12.06 10.47
CA GLY A 255 -6.38 11.07 11.09
C GLY A 255 -6.73 9.62 10.70
N ILE A 256 -7.38 9.42 9.54
CA ILE A 256 -7.71 8.08 9.03
C ILE A 256 -6.45 7.47 8.42
N ASN A 257 -6.04 6.31 8.94
CA ASN A 257 -4.76 5.65 8.64
C ASN A 257 -4.90 4.49 7.65
N THR A 258 -5.66 4.70 6.57
CA THR A 258 -5.79 3.80 5.43
C THR A 258 -5.26 4.48 4.17
N GLY A 259 -4.88 3.70 3.17
CA GLY A 259 -4.64 4.19 1.82
C GLY A 259 -5.93 4.61 1.14
N ILE A 260 -5.79 5.21 -0.05
CA ILE A 260 -6.91 5.53 -0.95
C ILE A 260 -6.60 4.91 -2.30
N LEU A 261 -7.55 4.23 -2.92
CA LEU A 261 -7.40 3.73 -4.28
C LEU A 261 -8.10 4.67 -5.26
N PHE A 262 -7.32 5.45 -6.01
CA PHE A 262 -7.82 6.23 -7.14
C PHE A 262 -7.68 5.44 -8.43
N THR A 263 -8.79 5.22 -9.12
CA THR A 263 -8.79 4.50 -10.39
C THR A 263 -8.97 5.43 -11.58
N VAL A 264 -8.15 5.25 -12.61
CA VAL A 264 -8.13 6.04 -13.84
C VAL A 264 -8.22 5.09 -15.02
N SER A 265 -9.11 5.37 -15.98
CA SER A 265 -9.22 4.50 -17.15
C SER A 265 -7.99 4.68 -18.03
N ILE A 266 -7.56 3.59 -18.65
CA ILE A 266 -6.58 3.63 -19.74
C ILE A 266 -7.04 4.63 -20.82
N PRO A 267 -6.14 5.37 -21.49
CA PRO A 267 -6.55 6.27 -22.56
C PRO A 267 -7.23 5.51 -23.70
N GLU A 268 -8.29 6.09 -24.25
CA GLU A 268 -9.21 5.43 -25.21
C GLU A 268 -8.50 4.79 -26.40
N LYS A 269 -7.47 5.45 -26.94
CA LYS A 269 -6.67 4.92 -28.06
C LYS A 269 -6.03 3.55 -27.77
N TYR A 270 -5.78 3.23 -26.52
CA TYR A 270 -5.06 2.02 -26.09
C TYR A 270 -5.95 1.00 -25.38
N THR A 271 -7.25 1.29 -25.22
CA THR A 271 -8.16 0.35 -24.54
C THR A 271 -8.35 -0.90 -25.37
N LEU A 272 -8.24 -2.06 -24.73
CA LEU A 272 -8.60 -3.35 -25.32
C LEU A 272 -10.09 -3.63 -25.08
N LYS A 273 -10.66 -4.53 -25.89
CA LYS A 273 -12.04 -5.01 -25.70
C LYS A 273 -12.09 -5.99 -24.53
N PRO A 274 -13.01 -5.82 -23.57
CA PRO A 274 -13.12 -6.71 -22.40
C PRO A 274 -13.19 -8.20 -22.77
N ASP A 275 -14.06 -8.57 -23.71
CA ASP A 275 -14.23 -9.97 -24.15
C ASP A 275 -12.94 -10.62 -24.67
N ILE A 276 -12.10 -9.85 -25.38
CA ILE A 276 -10.82 -10.35 -25.92
C ILE A 276 -9.84 -10.61 -24.77
N VAL A 277 -9.78 -9.69 -23.82
CA VAL A 277 -8.89 -9.79 -22.66
C VAL A 277 -9.32 -10.95 -21.75
N ASP A 278 -10.61 -11.08 -21.47
CA ASP A 278 -11.16 -12.16 -20.63
C ASP A 278 -10.92 -13.55 -21.25
N SER A 279 -11.10 -13.68 -22.56
CA SER A 279 -10.78 -14.91 -23.30
C SER A 279 -9.29 -15.27 -23.19
N ALA A 280 -8.41 -14.30 -23.47
CA ALA A 280 -6.97 -14.50 -23.40
C ALA A 280 -6.48 -14.85 -21.98
N ILE A 281 -7.10 -14.27 -20.94
CA ILE A 281 -6.77 -14.60 -19.55
C ILE A 281 -7.22 -16.00 -19.19
N SER A 282 -8.41 -16.41 -19.63
CA SER A 282 -8.92 -17.76 -19.38
C SER A 282 -7.97 -18.81 -19.96
N GLU A 283 -7.51 -18.61 -21.20
CA GLU A 283 -6.50 -19.45 -21.84
C GLU A 283 -5.16 -19.45 -21.05
N ALA A 284 -4.68 -18.28 -20.63
CA ALA A 284 -3.44 -18.16 -19.86
C ALA A 284 -3.51 -18.87 -18.49
N LEU A 285 -4.67 -18.85 -17.83
CA LEU A 285 -4.90 -19.52 -16.55
C LEU A 285 -4.90 -21.04 -16.68
N GLU A 286 -5.51 -21.58 -17.74
CA GLU A 286 -5.46 -23.01 -18.04
C GLU A 286 -4.02 -23.49 -18.24
N ARG A 287 -3.22 -22.72 -18.99
CA ARG A 287 -1.78 -23.00 -19.19
C ARG A 287 -1.00 -22.94 -17.88
N ALA A 288 -1.25 -21.92 -17.04
CA ALA A 288 -0.58 -21.79 -15.74
C ALA A 288 -0.87 -22.99 -14.83
N SER A 289 -2.12 -23.46 -14.82
CA SER A 289 -2.56 -24.64 -14.07
C SER A 289 -1.88 -25.91 -14.57
N ALA A 290 -1.85 -26.13 -15.90
CA ALA A 290 -1.21 -27.29 -16.51
C ALA A 290 0.31 -27.35 -16.23
N MET A 291 0.95 -26.19 -16.05
CA MET A 291 2.37 -26.06 -15.73
C MET A 291 2.65 -25.97 -14.21
N HIS A 292 1.63 -26.07 -13.37
CA HIS A 292 1.73 -25.93 -11.91
C HIS A 292 2.43 -24.64 -11.42
N ILE A 293 2.22 -23.53 -12.13
CA ILE A 293 2.75 -22.22 -11.73
C ILE A 293 1.94 -21.70 -10.54
N THR A 294 2.60 -21.40 -9.43
CA THR A 294 1.95 -21.00 -8.17
C THR A 294 2.64 -19.81 -7.49
N GLY A 295 1.91 -19.16 -6.58
CA GLY A 295 2.40 -18.06 -5.76
C GLY A 295 2.93 -16.87 -6.55
N LYS A 296 4.09 -16.32 -6.16
CA LYS A 296 4.62 -15.06 -6.73
C LYS A 296 4.94 -15.11 -8.23
N GLN A 297 5.02 -16.31 -8.82
CA GLN A 297 5.31 -16.56 -10.23
C GLN A 297 4.08 -16.50 -11.14
N VAL A 298 2.87 -16.56 -10.59
CA VAL A 298 1.62 -16.55 -11.38
C VAL A 298 1.47 -15.25 -12.16
N THR A 299 1.64 -14.10 -11.51
CA THR A 299 1.46 -12.79 -12.18
C THR A 299 2.43 -12.56 -13.35
N PRO A 300 3.77 -12.73 -13.20
CA PRO A 300 4.68 -12.56 -14.33
C PRO A 300 4.38 -13.52 -15.49
N PHE A 301 4.04 -14.78 -15.18
CA PHE A 301 3.67 -15.77 -16.19
C PHE A 301 2.43 -15.34 -16.99
N LEU A 302 1.35 -14.95 -16.30
CA LEU A 302 0.10 -14.58 -16.96
C LEU A 302 0.23 -13.31 -17.81
N LEU A 303 1.01 -12.32 -17.35
CA LEU A 303 1.27 -11.11 -18.15
C LEU A 303 2.06 -11.42 -19.43
N ASN A 304 3.03 -12.34 -19.35
CA ASN A 304 3.80 -12.77 -20.50
C ASN A 304 2.93 -13.54 -21.52
N GLU A 305 2.10 -14.49 -21.06
CA GLU A 305 1.19 -15.21 -21.94
C GLU A 305 0.16 -14.29 -22.59
N LEU A 306 -0.42 -13.35 -21.83
CA LEU A 306 -1.33 -12.36 -22.37
C LEU A 306 -0.67 -11.49 -23.46
N ASN A 307 0.59 -11.13 -23.29
CA ASN A 307 1.34 -10.38 -24.30
C ASN A 307 1.55 -11.17 -25.59
N LYS A 308 1.79 -12.48 -25.50
CA LYS A 308 1.88 -13.37 -26.66
C LYS A 308 0.53 -13.49 -27.37
N ILE A 309 -0.54 -13.73 -26.61
CA ILE A 309 -1.89 -13.90 -27.16
C ILE A 309 -2.38 -12.62 -27.85
N THR A 310 -2.05 -11.45 -27.28
CA THR A 310 -2.45 -10.13 -27.80
C THR A 310 -1.45 -9.54 -28.81
N CYS A 311 -0.45 -10.31 -29.25
CA CYS A 311 0.56 -9.87 -30.23
C CYS A 311 1.22 -8.52 -29.87
N GLY A 312 1.54 -8.29 -28.59
CA GLY A 312 2.17 -7.05 -28.12
C GLY A 312 1.22 -5.93 -27.68
N GLN A 313 -0.07 -6.00 -28.01
CA GLN A 313 -1.02 -4.92 -27.69
C GLN A 313 -1.18 -4.71 -26.19
N SER A 314 -1.12 -5.78 -25.38
CA SER A 314 -1.17 -5.64 -23.92
C SER A 314 0.05 -4.89 -23.35
N LEU A 315 1.24 -5.03 -23.95
CA LEU A 315 2.41 -4.27 -23.53
C LEU A 315 2.25 -2.78 -23.87
N GLU A 316 1.82 -2.45 -25.09
CA GLU A 316 1.55 -1.06 -25.49
C GLU A 316 0.51 -0.40 -24.57
N ALA A 317 -0.57 -1.12 -24.28
CA ALA A 317 -1.61 -0.69 -23.34
C ALA A 317 -1.05 -0.50 -21.92
N ASN A 318 -0.19 -1.41 -21.44
CA ASN A 318 0.44 -1.32 -20.12
C ASN A 318 1.34 -0.09 -19.99
N ILE A 319 2.08 0.26 -21.05
CA ILE A 319 2.93 1.46 -21.09
C ILE A 319 2.07 2.73 -21.07
N ALA A 320 1.03 2.78 -21.90
CA ALA A 320 0.15 3.94 -21.98
C ALA A 320 -0.63 4.20 -20.68
N LEU A 321 -1.10 3.13 -20.01
CA LEU A 321 -1.85 3.26 -18.77
C LEU A 321 -0.95 3.74 -17.61
N ILE A 322 0.28 3.21 -17.46
CA ILE A 322 1.17 3.64 -16.36
C ILE A 322 1.60 5.09 -16.53
N GLU A 323 1.88 5.52 -17.76
CA GLU A 323 2.20 6.92 -18.08
C GLU A 323 1.04 7.85 -17.71
N ASN A 324 -0.19 7.47 -18.07
CA ASN A 324 -1.39 8.22 -17.71
C ASN A 324 -1.60 8.28 -16.18
N ASN A 325 -1.41 7.16 -15.48
CA ASN A 325 -1.57 7.10 -14.03
C ASN A 325 -0.54 7.98 -13.31
N ALA A 326 0.71 7.99 -13.79
CA ALA A 326 1.78 8.84 -13.25
C ALA A 326 1.51 10.33 -13.46
N LYS A 327 1.01 10.71 -14.64
CA LYS A 327 0.53 12.06 -14.92
C LYS A 327 -0.59 12.47 -13.95
N VAL A 328 -1.61 11.63 -13.77
CA VAL A 328 -2.74 11.93 -12.87
C VAL A 328 -2.27 12.02 -11.41
N ALA A 329 -1.39 11.12 -10.97
CA ALA A 329 -0.81 11.17 -9.63
C ALA A 329 -0.04 12.46 -9.36
N ALA A 330 0.76 12.92 -10.33
CA ALA A 330 1.48 14.20 -10.24
C ALA A 330 0.52 15.38 -10.11
N GLN A 331 -0.56 15.40 -10.88
CA GLN A 331 -1.60 16.43 -10.77
C GLN A 331 -2.28 16.44 -9.39
N ILE A 332 -2.55 15.27 -8.80
CA ILE A 332 -3.11 15.20 -7.44
C ILE A 332 -2.09 15.73 -6.43
N ALA A 333 -0.80 15.38 -6.57
CA ALA A 333 0.27 15.84 -5.68
C ALA A 333 0.45 17.36 -5.72
N LEU A 334 0.39 17.97 -6.91
CA LEU A 334 0.45 19.43 -7.08
C LEU A 334 -0.74 20.12 -6.41
N ASN A 335 -1.97 19.66 -6.68
CA ASN A 335 -3.17 20.20 -6.03
C ASN A 335 -3.13 20.07 -4.50
N LEU A 336 -2.49 19.02 -3.97
CA LEU A 336 -2.31 18.83 -2.52
C LEU A 336 -1.27 19.82 -1.94
N CYS A 337 -0.20 20.10 -2.69
CA CYS A 337 0.86 21.04 -2.32
C CYS A 337 0.36 22.50 -2.31
N GLU A 338 -0.30 22.95 -3.37
CA GLU A 338 -0.89 24.30 -3.48
C GLU A 338 -1.86 24.60 -2.33
N LYS A 339 -2.66 23.61 -1.94
CA LYS A 339 -3.63 23.70 -0.83
C LYS A 339 -2.99 23.72 0.55
N SER A 340 -1.74 23.28 0.66
CA SER A 340 -0.97 23.36 1.90
C SER A 340 -0.35 24.76 2.04
N GLN A 341 0.10 25.35 0.93
CA GLN A 341 0.64 26.70 0.88
C GLN A 341 -0.42 27.79 1.05
N THR A 342 -1.62 27.62 0.47
CA THR A 342 -2.74 28.56 0.63
C THR A 342 -3.35 28.54 2.04
N SER A 343 -3.26 27.42 2.77
CA SER A 343 -3.63 27.38 4.20
C SER A 343 -2.59 28.01 5.14
N CYS A 344 -1.43 28.44 4.63
CA CYS A 344 -0.43 29.19 5.41
C CYS A 344 -0.74 30.71 5.49
N VAL A 345 -1.84 31.18 4.90
CA VAL A 345 -2.37 32.53 5.13
C VAL A 345 -3.25 32.49 6.39
N GLU A 346 -2.68 32.97 7.49
CA GLU A 346 -3.23 33.11 8.85
C GLU A 346 -4.12 31.98 9.38
N PRO A 347 -3.62 31.11 10.27
CA PRO A 347 -4.53 30.39 11.15
C PRO A 347 -5.19 31.41 12.07
N ALA A 348 -6.52 31.56 11.95
CA ALA A 348 -7.33 32.11 13.03
C ALA A 348 -6.88 31.41 14.34
N PRO A 349 -6.68 32.14 15.44
CA PRO A 349 -6.09 31.59 16.64
C PRO A 349 -6.94 30.39 17.07
N VAL A 350 -6.36 29.21 16.98
CA VAL A 350 -6.93 27.99 17.54
C VAL A 350 -7.01 28.24 19.04
N ARG A 351 -8.15 28.74 19.52
CA ARG A 351 -8.48 28.66 20.93
C ARG A 351 -8.35 27.21 21.28
N SER A 352 -7.40 26.91 22.14
CA SER A 352 -7.16 25.58 22.68
C SER A 352 -8.48 25.03 23.20
N ILE A 353 -9.15 24.16 22.44
CA ILE A 353 -10.19 23.30 22.98
C ILE A 353 -9.46 22.18 23.70
N ILE A 354 -8.77 22.53 24.79
CA ILE A 354 -8.48 21.59 25.85
C ILE A 354 -9.84 21.41 26.53
N SER A 355 -10.58 20.42 26.07
CA SER A 355 -11.75 19.91 26.78
C SER A 355 -11.27 19.56 28.19
N LYS A 356 -11.76 20.29 29.21
CA LYS A 356 -11.59 19.99 30.64
C LYS A 356 -12.29 18.67 31.06
N ARG A 357 -12.64 17.79 30.12
CA ARG A 357 -13.29 16.52 30.46
C ARG A 357 -12.23 15.49 30.77
N LYS A 358 -12.27 15.00 32.01
CA LYS A 358 -11.46 13.87 32.49
C LYS A 358 -11.62 12.71 31.50
N PRO A 359 -10.53 11.99 31.14
CA PRO A 359 -10.63 10.83 30.28
C PRO A 359 -11.57 9.79 30.91
N VAL A 360 -12.51 9.27 30.13
CA VAL A 360 -13.29 8.09 30.51
C VAL A 360 -12.49 6.88 30.07
N VAL A 361 -11.96 6.14 31.04
CA VAL A 361 -11.31 4.85 30.79
C VAL A 361 -12.40 3.79 30.80
N VAL A 362 -12.77 3.28 29.62
CA VAL A 362 -13.60 2.08 29.52
C VAL A 362 -12.65 0.89 29.38
N GLY A 363 -12.41 0.21 30.50
CA GLY A 363 -11.70 -1.07 30.51
C GLY A 363 -12.69 -2.20 30.28
N GLY A 364 -12.39 -3.09 29.34
CA GLY A 364 -13.03 -4.40 29.23
C GLY A 364 -12.08 -5.46 29.77
N ALA A 365 -12.59 -6.38 30.60
CA ALA A 365 -11.87 -7.57 31.02
C ALA A 365 -12.54 -8.77 30.36
N VAL A 366 -11.78 -9.54 29.58
CA VAL A 366 -12.23 -10.85 29.09
C VAL A 366 -11.72 -11.88 30.09
N LEU A 367 -12.65 -12.48 30.84
CA LEU A 367 -12.36 -13.58 31.74
C LEU A 367 -12.70 -14.89 31.02
N ASP A 368 -11.66 -15.57 30.55
CA ASP A 368 -11.79 -16.94 30.04
C ASP A 368 -11.63 -17.91 31.23
N THR A 369 -12.67 -18.67 31.55
CA THR A 369 -12.68 -19.60 32.69
C THR A 369 -12.88 -21.02 32.21
N VAL A 370 -11.89 -21.86 32.48
CA VAL A 370 -12.01 -23.31 32.28
C VAL A 370 -12.34 -23.93 33.63
N VAL A 371 -13.54 -24.52 33.75
CA VAL A 371 -13.94 -25.28 34.94
C VAL A 371 -13.71 -26.75 34.66
N GLN A 372 -12.83 -27.39 35.43
CA GLN A 372 -12.65 -28.84 35.40
C GLN A 372 -13.30 -29.45 36.65
N VAL A 373 -14.35 -30.25 36.43
CA VAL A 373 -15.00 -31.02 37.50
C VAL A 373 -14.07 -32.15 37.92
N LYS A 374 -13.66 -32.19 39.19
CA LYS A 374 -12.75 -33.21 39.75
C LYS A 374 -13.47 -34.50 40.20
N GLU A 375 -14.79 -34.55 40.08
CA GLU A 375 -15.58 -35.72 40.44
C GLU A 375 -15.61 -36.73 39.29
N SER A 376 -15.32 -38.00 39.59
CA SER A 376 -15.29 -39.09 38.61
C SER A 376 -16.67 -39.55 38.14
N LYS A 377 -17.78 -39.03 38.73
CA LYS A 377 -19.16 -39.28 38.30
C LYS A 377 -20.01 -38.03 38.45
N ILE A 378 -20.50 -37.51 37.33
CA ILE A 378 -21.47 -36.41 37.29
C ILE A 378 -22.86 -36.99 37.58
N ASN A 379 -23.39 -36.76 38.78
CA ASN A 379 -24.79 -37.11 39.10
C ASN A 379 -25.71 -35.98 38.60
N VAL A 380 -26.33 -36.17 37.44
CA VAL A 380 -27.34 -35.26 36.90
C VAL A 380 -28.67 -35.52 37.62
N SER A 381 -28.80 -35.02 38.86
CA SER A 381 -30.10 -34.96 39.52
C SER A 381 -30.80 -33.63 39.17
N GLN A 382 -32.03 -33.69 38.66
CA GLN A 382 -32.84 -32.52 38.26
C GLN A 382 -33.33 -31.66 39.46
N LYS A 383 -32.53 -31.49 40.51
CA LYS A 383 -32.89 -30.61 41.64
C LYS A 383 -31.87 -29.50 41.79
N ARG A 384 -32.31 -28.27 41.47
CA ARG A 384 -31.60 -27.02 41.72
C ARG A 384 -31.06 -27.01 43.16
N HIS A 385 -29.74 -27.05 43.31
CA HIS A 385 -29.11 -26.73 44.58
C HIS A 385 -29.15 -25.22 44.77
N ASN A 386 -29.98 -24.75 45.70
CA ASN A 386 -29.82 -23.42 46.28
C ASN A 386 -28.51 -23.41 47.08
N GLN A 387 -27.44 -22.90 46.49
CA GLN A 387 -26.27 -22.52 47.27
C GLN A 387 -26.33 -21.02 47.56
N ASN A 388 -26.59 -20.72 48.83
CA ASN A 388 -26.39 -19.40 49.40
C ASN A 388 -24.90 -19.07 49.35
N TYR A 389 -24.54 -18.03 48.60
CA TYR A 389 -23.20 -17.45 48.65
C TYR A 389 -23.12 -16.51 49.85
N THR A 390 -22.36 -16.90 50.88
CA THR A 390 -21.83 -15.96 51.86
C THR A 390 -20.57 -15.29 51.31
N LYS A 391 -20.50 -13.97 51.56
CA LYS A 391 -19.64 -12.95 50.96
C LYS A 391 -18.15 -13.25 50.88
#